data_AF-A0A2V5XFV0-F1
#
_entry.id   AF-A0A2V5XFV0-F1
#
_cell.length_a   1.000
_cell.length_b   1.000
_cell.length_c   1.000
_cell.angle_alpha   90.00
_cell.angle_beta   90.00
_cell.angle_gamma   90.00
#
_symmetry.space_group_name_H-M   'P 1'
#
loop_
_entity.id
_entity.type
_entity.pdbx_description
1 polymer ?
#
loop_
_entity_poly.entity_id
_entity_poly.type
_entity_poly.pdbx_seq_one_letter_code
_entity_poly.pdbx_strand_id
1 'polypeptide(L)'
;TAARQLIFIGEQNNVRGQLEPAEQKVYAQLFEKYNGRRIADDTTEFLENYVRIVRLIGKSFPNTGIEILLHNLADPAHSLITLENNVTGRHLRDGTTNLLIDLK
;
A
#
# COMPACT_ATOMS: atom_id res chain seq x y z
N THR A 1 13.31 15.46 -1.08
CA THR A 1 13.16 16.47 0.00
C THR A 1 11.97 16.13 0.86
N ALA A 2 12.02 16.43 2.17
CA ALA A 2 10.98 16.07 3.13
C ALA A 2 9.56 16.53 2.73
N ALA A 3 9.43 17.72 2.15
CA ALA A 3 8.16 18.25 1.66
C ALA A 3 7.48 17.35 0.61
N ARG A 4 8.27 16.72 -0.28
CA ARG A 4 7.77 15.78 -1.29
C ARG A 4 7.18 14.52 -0.64
N GLN A 5 7.82 14.01 0.41
CA GLN A 5 7.33 12.85 1.15
C GLN A 5 6.06 13.17 1.98
N LEU A 6 5.99 14.36 2.60
CA LEU A 6 4.81 14.78 3.36
C LEU A 6 3.57 14.90 2.47
N ILE A 7 3.70 15.46 1.27
CA ILE A 7 2.60 15.55 0.31
C ILE A 7 2.15 14.18 -0.18
N PHE A 8 3.08 13.24 -0.35
CA PHE A 8 2.72 11.85 -0.70
C PHE A 8 1.98 11.15 0.44
N ILE A 9 2.49 11.22 1.68
CA ILE A 9 1.83 10.65 2.86
C ILE A 9 0.43 11.25 3.04
N GLY A 10 0.27 12.55 2.79
CA GLY A 10 -1.03 13.20 2.80
C GLY A 10 -2.01 12.59 1.79
N GLU A 11 -1.54 12.27 0.58
CA GLU A 11 -2.38 11.67 -0.46
C GLU A 11 -2.82 10.25 -0.05
N GLN A 12 -1.90 9.45 0.51
CA GLN A 12 -2.18 8.09 0.97
C GLN A 12 -3.18 8.03 2.13
N ASN A 13 -3.20 9.06 2.97
CA ASN A 13 -4.12 9.11 4.11
C ASN A 13 -5.43 9.86 3.78
N ASN A 14 -5.72 10.07 2.51
CA ASN A 14 -6.89 10.82 2.04
C ASN A 14 -7.01 12.21 2.71
N VAL A 15 -5.89 12.88 2.98
CA VAL A 15 -5.89 14.22 3.60
C VAL A 15 -6.64 15.20 2.71
N ARG A 16 -6.50 15.09 1.38
CA ARG A 16 -7.24 15.91 0.41
C ARG A 16 -8.75 15.87 0.62
N GLY A 17 -9.32 14.71 0.97
CA GLY A 17 -10.75 14.54 1.23
C GLY A 17 -11.21 15.12 2.57
N GLN A 18 -10.28 15.49 3.46
CA GLN A 18 -10.56 16.05 4.78
C GLN A 18 -10.32 17.57 4.86
N LEU A 19 -9.77 18.18 3.81
CA LEU A 19 -9.44 19.60 3.75
C LEU A 19 -10.63 20.44 3.28
N GLU A 20 -10.71 21.69 3.74
CA GLU A 20 -11.67 22.68 3.26
C GLU A 20 -11.39 23.06 1.79
N PRO A 21 -12.37 23.54 1.01
CA PRO A 21 -12.20 23.82 -0.42
C PRO A 21 -11.04 24.77 -0.76
N ALA A 22 -10.75 25.74 0.11
CA ALA A 22 -9.62 26.65 -0.04
C ALA A 22 -8.27 25.93 0.14
N GLU A 23 -8.20 25.03 1.12
CA GLU A 23 -7.00 24.26 1.45
C GLU A 23 -6.74 23.16 0.41
N GLN A 24 -7.80 22.55 -0.14
CA GLN A 24 -7.70 21.60 -1.25
C GLN A 24 -6.99 22.21 -2.46
N LYS A 25 -7.28 23.47 -2.78
CA LYS A 25 -6.64 24.19 -3.88
C LYS A 25 -5.15 24.39 -3.66
N VAL A 26 -4.74 24.72 -2.43
CA VAL A 26 -3.33 24.85 -2.04
C VAL A 26 -2.65 23.49 -2.07
N TYR A 27 -3.31 22.46 -1.56
CA TYR A 27 -2.81 21.10 -1.53
C TYR A 27 -2.57 20.56 -2.96
N ALA A 28 -3.49 20.81 -3.90
CA ALA A 28 -3.32 20.43 -5.30
C ALA A 28 -2.12 21.12 -5.96
N GLN A 29 -1.88 22.40 -5.66
CA GLN A 29 -0.70 23.12 -6.15
C GLN A 29 0.60 22.54 -5.60
N LEU A 30 0.63 22.17 -4.31
CA LEU A 30 1.78 21.52 -3.70
C LEU A 30 2.01 20.11 -4.28
N PHE A 31 0.94 19.36 -4.54
CA PHE A 31 0.99 18.06 -5.18
C PHE A 31 1.64 18.11 -6.56
N GLU A 32 1.24 19.06 -7.40
CA GLU A 32 1.87 19.27 -8.71
C GLU A 32 3.31 19.79 -8.59
N LYS A 33 3.57 20.79 -7.72
CA LYS A 33 4.91 21.36 -7.49
C LYS A 33 5.94 20.31 -7.06
N TYR A 34 5.53 19.32 -6.28
CA TYR A 34 6.41 18.27 -5.77
C TYR A 34 6.35 16.97 -6.60
N ASN A 35 5.77 17.00 -7.81
CA ASN A 35 5.64 15.83 -8.68
C ASN A 35 5.00 14.63 -7.96
N GLY A 36 3.86 14.85 -7.30
CA GLY A 36 3.14 13.83 -6.54
C GLY A 36 2.85 12.55 -7.34
N ARG A 37 2.55 12.69 -8.64
CA ARG A 37 2.32 11.56 -9.56
C ARG A 37 3.55 10.66 -9.70
N ARG A 38 4.73 11.25 -9.92
CA ARG A 38 5.99 10.50 -10.09
C ARG A 38 6.35 9.69 -8.84
N ILE A 39 5.94 10.13 -7.65
CA ILE A 39 6.18 9.37 -6.40
C ILE A 39 5.29 8.12 -6.34
N ALA A 40 4.05 8.23 -6.81
CA ALA A 40 3.16 7.08 -6.92
C ALA A 40 3.72 6.06 -7.91
N ASP A 41 4.22 6.52 -9.07
CA ASP A 41 4.87 5.67 -10.07
C ASP A 41 6.12 4.97 -9.52
N ASP A 42 7.01 5.70 -8.83
CA ASP A 42 8.19 5.14 -8.18
C ASP A 42 7.79 4.04 -7.17
N THR A 43 6.70 4.25 -6.42
CA THR A 43 6.17 3.27 -5.45
C THR A 43 5.65 2.01 -6.13
N THR A 44 4.96 2.14 -7.27
CA THR A 44 4.49 1.00 -8.07
C THR A 44 5.67 0.15 -8.54
N GLU A 45 6.75 0.77 -9.02
CA GLU A 45 7.96 0.05 -9.43
C GLU A 45 8.60 -0.72 -8.26
N PHE A 46 8.67 -0.13 -7.07
CA PHE A 46 9.13 -0.84 -5.87
C PHE A 46 8.20 -2.02 -5.50
N LEU A 47 6.89 -1.83 -5.58
CA LEU A 47 5.92 -2.87 -5.25
C LEU A 47 6.03 -4.09 -6.16
N GLU A 48 6.33 -3.91 -7.45
CA GLU A 48 6.53 -5.04 -8.37
C GLU A 48 7.64 -5.99 -7.93
N ASN A 49 8.70 -5.47 -7.32
CA ASN A 49 9.77 -6.31 -6.77
C ASN A 49 9.28 -7.12 -5.57
N TYR A 50 8.47 -6.51 -4.69
CA TYR A 50 7.85 -7.22 -3.58
C TYR A 50 6.84 -8.28 -4.06
N VAL A 51 6.06 -8.00 -5.11
CA VAL A 51 5.19 -9.00 -5.75
C VAL A 51 6.01 -10.20 -6.22
N ARG A 52 7.16 -9.97 -6.86
CA ARG A 52 8.07 -11.03 -7.30
C ARG A 52 8.60 -11.85 -6.13
N ILE A 53 9.01 -11.21 -5.04
CA ILE A 53 9.48 -11.89 -3.83
C ILE A 53 8.38 -12.77 -3.24
N VAL A 54 7.16 -12.24 -3.06
CA VAL A 54 6.02 -13.01 -2.52
C VAL A 54 5.76 -14.25 -3.37
N ARG A 55 5.71 -14.11 -4.69
CA ARG A 55 5.54 -15.23 -5.64
C ARG A 55 6.65 -16.27 -5.52
N LEU A 56 7.90 -15.84 -5.41
CA LEU A 56 9.05 -16.76 -5.29
C LEU A 56 9.02 -17.52 -3.96
N ILE A 57 8.71 -16.84 -2.85
CA ILE A 57 8.58 -17.49 -1.54
C ILE A 57 7.41 -18.48 -1.57
N GLY A 58 6.24 -18.08 -2.07
CA GLY A 58 5.07 -18.97 -2.19
C GLY A 58 5.37 -20.25 -2.94
N LYS A 59 6.03 -20.12 -4.10
CA LYS A 59 6.48 -21.27 -4.92
C LYS A 59 7.55 -22.13 -4.25
N SER A 60 8.40 -21.54 -3.43
CA SER A 60 9.49 -22.26 -2.74
C SER A 60 8.99 -23.07 -1.55
N PHE A 61 7.86 -22.68 -0.96
CA PHE A 61 7.27 -23.30 0.23
C PHE A 61 5.80 -23.70 0.00
N PRO A 62 5.50 -24.55 -1.00
CA PRO A 62 4.13 -24.97 -1.26
C PRO A 62 3.61 -25.84 -0.12
N ASN A 63 2.29 -25.75 0.16
CA ASN A 63 1.58 -26.61 1.12
C ASN A 63 2.11 -26.57 2.57
N THR A 64 2.79 -25.50 2.98
CA THR A 64 3.34 -25.37 4.34
C THR A 64 2.32 -24.87 5.37
N GLY A 65 1.09 -24.57 4.94
CA GLY A 65 0.10 -23.90 5.79
C GLY A 65 0.42 -22.43 6.06
N ILE A 66 1.45 -21.87 5.42
CA ILE A 66 1.87 -20.48 5.57
C ILE A 66 1.29 -19.65 4.43
N GLU A 67 0.50 -18.65 4.78
CA GLU A 67 0.00 -17.62 3.87
C GLU A 67 0.99 -16.46 3.76
N ILE A 68 1.21 -15.95 2.55
CA ILE A 68 2.12 -14.82 2.33
C ILE A 68 1.32 -13.69 1.70
N LEU A 69 1.30 -12.54 2.38
CA LEU A 69 0.50 -11.37 2.03
C LEU A 69 1.39 -10.18 1.72
N LEU A 70 1.09 -9.47 0.63
CA LEU A 70 1.64 -8.14 0.35
C LEU A 70 0.54 -7.10 0.45
N HIS A 71 0.70 -6.16 1.39
CA HIS A 71 -0.21 -5.03 1.56
C HIS A 71 0.39 -3.74 1.02
N ASN A 72 -0.35 -3.02 0.17
CA ASN A 72 -0.09 -1.64 -0.17
C ASN A 72 -0.91 -0.73 0.77
N LEU A 73 -0.25 -0.15 1.76
CA LEU A 73 -0.90 0.69 2.78
C LEU A 73 -1.28 2.09 2.28
N ALA A 74 -1.03 2.36 1.00
CA ALA A 74 -1.55 3.50 0.26
C ALA A 74 -3.09 3.60 0.29
N ASP A 75 -3.77 2.45 0.20
CA ASP A 75 -5.22 2.34 0.31
C ASP A 75 -5.52 1.24 1.34
N PRO A 76 -5.59 1.58 2.64
CA PRO A 76 -5.78 0.61 3.71
C PRO A 76 -7.04 -0.25 3.57
N ALA A 77 -8.09 0.28 2.92
CA ALA A 77 -9.34 -0.44 2.69
C ALA A 77 -9.20 -1.53 1.62
N HIS A 78 -8.28 -1.35 0.66
CA HIS A 78 -8.02 -2.31 -0.42
C HIS A 78 -6.55 -2.74 -0.46
N SER A 79 -5.95 -2.92 0.71
CA SER A 79 -4.50 -2.99 0.81
C SER A 79 -3.91 -4.30 0.30
N LEU A 80 -4.63 -5.43 0.33
CA LEU A 80 -4.07 -6.71 -0.13
C LEU A 80 -3.89 -6.76 -1.65
N ILE A 81 -2.64 -6.63 -2.11
CA ILE A 81 -2.32 -6.55 -3.55
C ILE A 81 -1.68 -7.83 -4.09
N THR A 82 -1.15 -8.71 -3.25
CA THR A 82 -0.64 -10.04 -3.66
C THR A 82 -0.81 -11.03 -2.53
N LEU A 83 -1.20 -12.24 -2.88
CA LEU A 83 -1.49 -13.35 -1.98
C LEU A 83 -0.91 -14.63 -2.59
N GLU A 84 -0.15 -15.37 -1.79
CA GLU A 84 0.32 -16.71 -2.12
C GLU A 84 -0.02 -17.67 -0.99
N ASN A 85 -0.24 -18.94 -1.35
CA ASN A 85 -0.61 -20.00 -0.42
C ASN A 85 -1.86 -19.64 0.42
N ASN A 86 -2.95 -19.26 -0.26
CA ASN A 86 -4.22 -18.86 0.37
C ASN A 86 -4.83 -20.02 1.18
N VAL A 87 -4.57 -20.02 2.48
CA VAL A 87 -5.12 -21.00 3.44
C VAL A 87 -6.22 -20.42 4.31
N THR A 88 -6.34 -19.08 4.35
CA THR A 88 -7.35 -18.39 5.17
C THR A 88 -8.62 -18.01 4.40
N GLY A 89 -8.63 -18.17 3.07
CA GLY A 89 -9.76 -17.82 2.21
C GLY A 89 -9.84 -16.33 1.84
N ARG A 90 -8.72 -15.60 1.94
CA ARG A 90 -8.63 -14.17 1.59
C ARG A 90 -8.77 -13.92 0.10
N HIS A 91 -9.15 -12.69 -0.23
CA HIS A 91 -9.28 -12.21 -1.60
C HIS A 91 -8.40 -10.97 -1.81
N LEU A 92 -7.90 -10.81 -3.04
CA LEU A 92 -7.23 -9.57 -3.42
C LEU A 92 -8.17 -8.39 -3.16
N ARG A 93 -7.60 -7.27 -2.71
CA ARG A 93 -8.30 -6.06 -2.26
C ARG A 93 -9.01 -6.19 -0.91
N ASP A 94 -8.83 -7.29 -0.18
CA ASP A 94 -9.17 -7.29 1.24
C ASP A 94 -8.37 -6.20 1.96
N GLY A 95 -8.99 -5.62 2.99
CA GLY A 95 -8.34 -4.60 3.82
C GLY A 95 -7.16 -5.14 4.62
N THR A 96 -6.52 -4.24 5.35
CA THR A 96 -5.32 -4.59 6.13
C THR A 96 -5.63 -5.70 7.12
N THR A 97 -4.80 -6.75 7.09
CA THR A 97 -4.92 -7.86 8.03
C THR A 97 -4.50 -7.38 9.42
N ASN A 98 -5.40 -7.48 10.40
CA ASN A 98 -4.99 -7.40 11.81
C ASN A 98 -4.18 -8.66 12.12
N LEU A 99 -2.85 -8.53 12.05
CA LEU A 99 -1.91 -9.53 12.57
C LEU A 99 -2.00 -9.49 14.10
N LEU A 100 -3.10 -10.00 14.65
CA LEU A 100 -3.21 -10.30 16.07
C LEU A 100 -2.26 -11.45 16.35
N ILE A 101 -1.02 -11.11 16.64
CA ILE A 101 -0.12 -11.98 17.36
C ILE A 101 -0.68 -12.05 18.78
N ASP A 102 -1.55 -13.03 19.04
CA ASP A 102 -1.85 -13.44 20.41
C ASP A 102 -0.66 -14.30 20.88
N LEU A 103 0.43 -13.62 21.26
CA LEU A 103 1.50 -14.25 22.04
C LEU A 103 0.93 -14.46 23.45
N LYS A 104 0.29 -15.62 23.64
CA LYS A 104 0.04 -16.14 24.99
C LYS A 104 1.33 -16.60 25.65
#